data_AF-A3W0R2-F1
#
_entry.id   AF-A3W0R2-F1
#
_cell.length_a   1.000
_cell.length_b   1.000
_cell.length_c   1.000
_cell.angle_alpha   90.00
_cell.angle_beta   90.00
_cell.angle_gamma   90.00
#
_symmetry.space_group_name_H-M   'P 1'
#
loop_
_entity.id
_entity.type
_entity.pdbx_description
1 polymer ?
#
loop_
_entity_poly.entity_id
_entity_poly.type
_entity_poly.pdbx_seq_one_letter_code
_entity_poly.pdbx_strand_id
1 'polypeptide(L)'
;MMNALIGPPEPEEPPIIIVAIARKSYYLLKGDTYLDQILLADGEFPKPILCVYFEDVFESKRLLGDHFNLGALWGIHPGIINRLRETRSLIETEA
;
A
#
# COMPACT_ATOMS: atom_id res chain seq x y z
N MET A 1 39.68 -13.92 -0.98
CA MET A 1 38.82 -12.87 -1.57
C MET A 1 37.83 -13.55 -2.50
N MET A 2 36.54 -13.54 -2.18
CA MET A 2 35.50 -14.16 -3.00
C MET A 2 34.45 -13.08 -3.28
N ASN A 3 34.40 -12.61 -4.53
CA ASN A 3 33.37 -11.68 -5.01
C ASN A 3 32.03 -12.40 -5.04
N ALA A 4 31.10 -12.00 -4.17
CA ALA A 4 29.70 -12.31 -4.35
C ALA A 4 29.17 -11.47 -5.51
N LEU A 5 28.65 -12.14 -6.54
CA LEU A 5 27.85 -11.52 -7.58
C LEU A 5 26.55 -11.03 -6.92
N ILE A 6 26.53 -9.75 -6.54
CA ILE A 6 25.29 -9.08 -6.12
C ILE A 6 24.49 -8.93 -7.43
N GLY A 7 23.45 -9.75 -7.59
CA GLY A 7 22.45 -9.54 -8.62
C GLY A 7 21.84 -8.14 -8.50
N PRO A 8 21.14 -7.63 -9.53
CA PRO A 8 20.44 -6.35 -9.38
C PRO A 8 19.59 -6.40 -8.09
N PRO A 9 19.58 -5.34 -7.27
CA PRO A 9 18.71 -5.31 -6.10
C PRO A 9 17.30 -5.62 -6.58
N GLU A 10 16.68 -6.66 -6.01
CA GLU A 10 15.26 -6.90 -6.23
C GLU A 10 14.54 -5.59 -5.91
N PRO A 11 13.55 -5.15 -6.71
CA PRO A 11 12.82 -3.93 -6.40
C PRO A 11 12.25 -4.08 -4.99
N GLU A 12 12.80 -3.31 -4.05
CA GLU A 12 12.42 -3.40 -2.64
C GLU A 12 10.92 -3.11 -2.54
N GLU A 13 10.18 -4.07 -2.01
CA GLU A 13 8.75 -3.94 -1.81
C GLU A 13 8.49 -2.70 -0.92
N PRO A 14 7.61 -1.76 -1.33
CA PRO A 14 7.34 -0.56 -0.57
C PRO A 14 6.98 -0.89 0.89
N PRO A 15 7.48 -0.10 1.86
CA PRO A 15 7.23 -0.34 3.28
C PRO A 15 5.76 -0.11 3.67
N ILE A 16 5.00 0.61 2.84
CA ILE A 16 3.59 0.90 3.05
C ILE A 16 2.83 0.50 1.79
N ILE A 17 1.80 -0.33 1.96
CA ILE A 17 0.94 -0.81 0.88
C ILE A 17 -0.52 -0.60 1.28
N ILE A 18 -1.27 0.04 0.39
CA ILE A 18 -2.71 0.25 0.48
C ILE A 18 -3.38 -0.58 -0.61
N VAL A 19 -4.49 -1.21 -0.28
CA VAL A 19 -5.38 -1.92 -1.20
C VAL A 19 -6.60 -1.04 -1.47
N ALA A 20 -6.89 -0.76 -2.73
CA ALA A 20 -8.08 -0.05 -3.16
C ALA A 20 -9.07 -1.03 -3.80
N ILE A 21 -10.28 -1.12 -3.28
CA ILE A 21 -11.36 -1.94 -3.83
C ILE A 21 -12.36 -1.04 -4.57
N ALA A 22 -12.68 -1.38 -5.81
CA ALA A 22 -13.63 -0.66 -6.65
C ALA A 22 -13.37 0.87 -6.74
N ARG A 23 -12.11 1.29 -6.52
CA ARG A 23 -11.64 2.70 -6.44
C ARG A 23 -12.40 3.55 -5.42
N LYS A 24 -13.04 2.93 -4.43
CA LYS A 24 -13.92 3.61 -3.47
C LYS A 24 -13.50 3.37 -2.03
N SER A 25 -13.08 2.15 -1.73
CA SER A 25 -12.69 1.74 -0.39
C SER A 25 -11.20 1.46 -0.35
N TYR A 26 -10.52 1.93 0.69
CA TYR A 26 -9.07 1.84 0.82
C TYR A 26 -8.71 1.21 2.15
N TYR A 27 -7.72 0.31 2.14
CA TYR A 27 -7.33 -0.48 3.30
C TYR A 27 -5.82 -0.58 3.40
N LEU A 28 -5.25 -0.38 4.59
CA LEU A 28 -3.83 -0.55 4.82
C LEU A 28 -3.50 -2.05 4.91
N LEU A 29 -2.69 -2.54 3.96
CA LEU A 29 -2.21 -3.92 3.92
C LEU A 29 -0.88 -4.09 4.67
N LYS A 30 -0.01 -3.09 4.56
CA LYS A 30 1.34 -3.09 5.15
C LYS A 30 1.67 -1.67 5.60
N GLY A 31 2.37 -1.56 6.73
CA GLY A 31 2.85 -0.28 7.24
C GLY A 31 2.10 0.24 8.47
N ASP A 32 1.45 -0.63 9.24
CA ASP A 32 0.69 -0.27 10.46
C ASP A 32 1.49 0.59 11.44
N THR A 33 2.81 0.37 11.56
CA THR A 33 3.72 1.18 12.39
C THR A 33 3.73 2.67 11.99
N TYR A 34 3.37 2.99 10.75
CA TYR A 34 3.30 4.35 10.22
C TYR A 34 1.88 4.89 10.14
N LEU A 35 0.86 4.13 10.57
CA LEU A 35 -0.55 4.51 10.41
C LEU A 35 -0.82 5.91 10.99
N ASP A 36 -0.42 6.17 12.23
CA ASP A 36 -0.64 7.47 12.87
C ASP A 36 -0.03 8.62 12.05
N GLN A 37 1.18 8.42 11.52
CA GLN A 37 1.86 9.41 10.68
C GLN A 37 1.14 9.60 9.33
N ILE A 38 0.61 8.53 8.75
CA ILE A 38 -0.21 8.59 7.53
C ILE A 38 -1.51 9.36 7.79
N LEU A 39 -2.09 9.31 9.00
CA LEU A 39 -3.31 10.06 9.33
C LEU A 39 -3.04 11.57 9.48
N LEU A 40 -1.85 11.95 9.92
CA LEU A 40 -1.45 13.36 10.09
C LEU A 40 -1.19 14.06 8.75
N ALA A 41 -1.60 15.32 8.66
CA ALA A 41 -1.40 16.15 7.47
C ALA A 41 0.09 16.39 7.16
N ASP A 42 0.89 16.52 8.22
CA ASP A 42 2.32 16.81 8.28
C ASP A 42 3.16 15.64 8.80
N GLY A 43 2.58 14.43 8.83
CA GLY A 43 3.28 13.25 9.33
C GLY A 43 4.47 12.84 8.46
N GLU A 44 5.46 12.24 9.11
CA GLU A 44 6.67 11.71 8.46
C GLU A 44 6.59 10.19 8.35
N PHE A 45 6.68 9.69 7.12
CA PHE A 45 6.62 8.26 6.82
C PHE A 45 7.45 7.95 5.57
N PRO A 46 7.91 6.69 5.42
CA PRO A 46 8.62 6.27 4.22
C PRO A 46 7.78 6.49 2.96
N LYS A 47 8.41 7.02 1.91
CA LYS A 47 7.78 7.27 0.60
C LYS A 47 8.57 6.52 -0.47
N PRO A 48 7.91 6.08 -1.56
CA PRO A 48 6.48 6.23 -1.86
C PRO A 48 5.60 5.19 -1.13
N ILE A 49 4.31 5.50 -0.98
CA ILE A 49 3.27 4.53 -0.60
C ILE A 49 2.73 3.88 -1.87
N LEU A 50 2.65 2.55 -1.90
CA LEU A 50 2.02 1.83 -3.00
C LEU A 50 0.52 1.66 -2.74
N CYS A 51 -0.29 1.95 -3.74
CA CYS A 51 -1.73 1.70 -3.75
C CYS A 51 -2.05 0.72 -4.89
N VAL A 52 -2.48 -0.49 -4.54
CA VAL A 52 -2.85 -1.52 -5.51
C VAL A 52 -4.37 -1.55 -5.63
N TYR A 53 -4.87 -1.31 -6.83
CA TYR A 53 -6.28 -1.35 -7.14
C TYR A 53 -6.74 -2.74 -7.58
N PHE A 54 -7.86 -3.16 -7.00
CA PHE A 54 -8.62 -4.34 -7.40
C PHE A 54 -10.04 -3.91 -7.78
N GLU A 55 -10.57 -4.52 -8.84
CA GLU A 55 -11.93 -4.32 -9.34
C GLU A 55 -12.95 -4.57 -8.22
N ASP A 56 -12.77 -5.69 -7.51
CA ASP A 56 -13.63 -6.10 -6.40
C ASP A 56 -12.88 -6.90 -5.32
N VAL A 57 -13.63 -7.33 -4.31
CA VAL A 57 -13.09 -8.12 -3.19
C VAL A 57 -12.65 -9.52 -3.64
N PHE A 58 -13.30 -10.11 -4.63
CA PHE A 58 -12.98 -11.47 -5.10
C PHE A 58 -11.63 -11.50 -5.80
N GLU A 59 -11.32 -10.49 -6.61
CA GLU A 59 -10.00 -10.33 -7.24
C GLU A 59 -8.89 -10.19 -6.18
N SER A 60 -9.11 -9.37 -5.15
CA SER A 60 -8.15 -9.20 -4.07
C SER A 60 -7.85 -10.51 -3.34
N LYS A 61 -8.86 -11.36 -3.10
CA LYS A 61 -8.67 -12.70 -2.50
C LYS A 61 -7.94 -13.66 -3.42
N ARG A 62 -8.24 -13.61 -4.73
CA ARG A 62 -7.56 -14.45 -5.72
C ARG A 62 -6.07 -14.16 -5.80
N LEU A 63 -5.66 -12.89 -5.67
CA LEU A 63 -4.26 -12.48 -5.78
C LEU A 63 -3.50 -12.50 -4.44
N LEU A 64 -4.15 -12.13 -3.33
CA LEU A 64 -3.53 -12.09 -2.00
C LEU A 64 -3.72 -13.40 -1.21
N GLY A 65 -4.53 -14.32 -1.73
CA GLY A 65 -4.81 -15.64 -1.16
C GLY A 65 -6.12 -15.70 -0.34
N ASP A 66 -6.65 -16.91 -0.19
CA ASP A 66 -7.97 -17.14 0.45
C ASP A 66 -8.03 -16.74 1.94
N HIS A 67 -6.88 -16.64 2.60
CA HIS A 67 -6.78 -16.16 3.99
C HIS A 67 -6.84 -14.63 4.09
N PHE A 68 -6.79 -13.91 2.97
CA PHE A 68 -6.89 -12.46 2.96
C PHE A 68 -8.27 -12.00 3.43
N ASN A 69 -8.28 -11.19 4.48
CA ASN A 69 -9.49 -10.65 5.07
C ASN A 69 -9.42 -9.12 5.16
N LEU A 70 -10.14 -8.43 4.26
CA LEU A 70 -10.29 -6.97 4.28
C LEU A 70 -10.81 -6.45 5.64
N GLY A 71 -11.65 -7.21 6.33
CA GLY A 71 -12.20 -6.81 7.63
C GLY A 71 -11.18 -6.79 8.77
N ALA A 72 -9.98 -7.35 8.56
CA ALA A 72 -8.88 -7.30 9.51
C ALA A 72 -7.93 -6.10 9.26
N LEU A 73 -8.13 -5.36 8.17
CA LEU A 73 -7.27 -4.24 7.79
C LEU A 73 -7.83 -2.90 8.30
N TRP A 74 -6.93 -1.93 8.46
CA TRP A 74 -7.32 -0.55 8.74
C TRP A 74 -7.94 0.11 7.52
N GLY A 75 -9.20 0.53 7.64
CA GLY A 75 -9.85 1.36 6.63
C GLY A 75 -9.23 2.75 6.58
N ILE A 76 -8.82 3.19 5.39
CA ILE A 76 -8.26 4.52 5.15
C ILE A 76 -9.33 5.40 4.50
N HIS A 77 -9.59 6.55 5.12
CA HIS A 77 -10.59 7.50 4.60
C HIS A 77 -10.16 8.05 3.22
N PRO A 78 -11.06 8.16 2.22
CA PRO A 78 -10.71 8.66 0.89
C PRO A 78 -10.06 10.06 0.88
N GLY A 79 -10.39 10.90 1.86
CA GLY A 79 -9.74 12.21 2.04
C GLY A 79 -8.23 12.12 2.31
N ILE A 80 -7.77 11.07 3.00
CA ILE A 80 -6.34 10.81 3.22
C ILE A 80 -5.68 10.40 1.91
N ILE A 81 -6.32 9.52 1.14
CA ILE A 81 -5.83 9.08 -0.17
C ILE A 81 -5.69 10.26 -1.13
N ASN A 82 -6.69 11.15 -1.16
CA ASN A 82 -6.64 12.35 -1.99
C ASN A 82 -5.45 13.25 -1.61
N ARG A 83 -5.22 13.48 -0.31
CA ARG A 83 -4.04 14.22 0.17
C ARG A 83 -2.73 13.54 -0.22
N LEU A 84 -2.62 12.22 -0.09
CA LEU A 84 -1.42 11.47 -0.48
C LEU A 84 -1.17 11.56 -1.99
N ARG A 85 -2.23 11.59 -2.80
CA ARG A 85 -2.16 11.78 -4.25
C ARG A 85 -1.71 13.20 -4.61
N GLU A 86 -2.32 14.22 -4.00
CA GLU A 86 -1.97 15.63 -4.21
C GLU A 86 -0.52 15.94 -3.83
N THR A 87 -0.03 15.33 -2.76
CA THR A 87 1.35 15.47 -2.28
C THR A 87 2.36 14.58 -3.02
N ARG A 88 1.93 13.83 -4.06
CA ARG A 88 2.76 12.89 -4.83
C ARG A 88 3.47 11.84 -3.95
N SER A 89 2.86 11.48 -2.82
CA SER A 89 3.38 10.46 -1.91
C SER A 89 2.82 9.06 -2.22
N LEU A 90 1.82 8.98 -3.10
CA LEU A 90 1.13 7.75 -3.50
C LEU A 90 1.49 7.36 -4.95
N ILE A 91 1.82 6.09 -5.16
CA ILE A 91 1.92 5.45 -6.47
C ILE A 91 0.74 4.50 -6.62
N GLU A 92 -0.06 4.66 -7.67
CA GLU A 92 -1.23 3.82 -7.94
C GLU A 92 -0.92 2.83 -9.07
N THR A 93 -1.26 1.55 -8.86
CA THR A 93 -1.15 0.48 -9.85
C THR A 93 -2.41 -0.38 -9.86
N GLU A 94 -2.73 -0.96 -11.01
CA GLU A 94 -3.74 -2.02 -11.13
C GLU A 94 -3.11 -3.36 -10.74
N ALA A 95 -3.93 -4.28 -10.24
CA ALA A 95 -3.56 -5.65 -9.91
C ALA A 95 -3.61 -6.60 -11.12
#